data_AF-A0A8I1KK58-F1
#
_entry.id   AF-A0A8I1KK58-F1
#
_cell.length_a   1.000
_cell.length_b   1.000
_cell.length_c   1.000
_cell.angle_alpha   90.00
_cell.angle_beta   90.00
_cell.angle_gamma   90.00
#
_symmetry.space_group_name_H-M   'P 1'
#
loop_
_entity.id
_entity.type
_entity.pdbx_description
1 polymer ?
#
loop_
_entity_poly.entity_id
_entity_poly.type
_entity_poly.pdbx_seq_one_letter_code
_entity_poly.pdbx_strand_id
1 'polypeptide(L)'
;MAHPHQQKLKISGSVVITANRLADGVVIHRTSEGQWSENLAGAQILLTADEALAALKAAQADGLIAVGPYVARVEATPTAKPGNLREKIRTEGPTFPLPSDAPVAYLPNEVGKVAA
;
A
#
# COMPACT_ATOMS: atom_id res chain seq x y z
N MET A 1 -24.56 -1.93 -10.78
CA MET A 1 -24.49 -0.45 -10.74
C MET A 1 -23.05 -0.06 -11.09
N ALA A 2 -22.85 0.69 -12.18
CA ALA A 2 -21.50 1.07 -12.62
C ALA A 2 -20.94 2.21 -11.75
N HIS A 3 -19.70 2.08 -11.27
CA HIS A 3 -19.05 3.12 -10.46
C HIS A 3 -18.81 4.40 -11.29
N PRO A 4 -19.25 5.59 -10.81
CA PRO A 4 -19.37 6.82 -11.61
C PRO A 4 -18.04 7.58 -11.83
N HIS A 5 -16.90 6.91 -11.79
CA HIS A 5 -15.58 7.55 -11.97
C HIS A 5 -14.62 6.64 -12.73
N GLN A 6 -14.96 6.34 -13.99
CA GLN A 6 -13.93 6.19 -15.01
C GLN A 6 -13.44 7.59 -15.42
N GLN A 7 -12.92 8.35 -14.46
CA GLN A 7 -12.01 9.44 -14.81
C GLN A 7 -10.87 8.79 -15.58
N LYS A 8 -10.65 9.21 -16.82
CA LYS A 8 -9.53 8.74 -17.66
C LYS A 8 -8.27 8.73 -16.79
N LEU A 9 -7.77 7.54 -16.46
CA LEU A 9 -6.56 7.38 -15.66
C LEU A 9 -5.43 8.09 -16.40
N LYS A 10 -5.02 9.25 -15.91
CA LYS A 10 -3.88 10.00 -16.44
C LYS A 10 -2.68 9.64 -15.57
N ILE A 11 -1.73 8.89 -16.12
CA ILE A 11 -0.44 8.69 -15.48
C ILE A 11 0.57 9.65 -16.10
N SER A 12 1.35 10.32 -15.24
CA SER A 12 2.37 11.29 -15.65
C SER A 12 3.78 10.85 -15.22
N GLY A 13 3.99 9.53 -15.08
CA GLY A 13 5.21 8.91 -14.58
C GLY A 13 4.98 7.44 -14.19
N SER A 14 6.00 6.83 -13.58
CA SER A 14 5.96 5.44 -13.13
C SER A 14 4.90 5.21 -12.06
N VAL A 15 4.10 4.16 -12.23
CA VAL A 15 3.08 3.76 -11.27
C VAL A 15 3.13 2.26 -10.97
N VAL A 16 2.52 1.87 -9.86
CA VAL A 16 2.29 0.46 -9.47
C VAL A 16 0.83 0.28 -9.08
N ILE A 17 0.35 -0.96 -9.01
CA ILE A 17 -0.91 -1.28 -8.35
C ILE A 17 -0.63 -1.67 -6.90
N THR A 18 -1.32 -1.01 -5.97
CA THR A 18 -1.23 -1.28 -4.53
C THR A 18 -2.62 -1.52 -3.95
N ALA A 19 -2.68 -2.29 -2.87
CA ALA A 19 -3.90 -2.63 -2.15
C ALA A 19 -3.59 -2.91 -0.67
N ASN A 20 -4.61 -3.27 0.10
CA ASN A 20 -4.44 -3.88 1.42
C ASN A 20 -4.84 -5.36 1.34
N ARG A 21 -4.06 -6.26 1.95
CA ARG A 21 -4.40 -7.67 2.05
C ARG A 21 -5.62 -7.85 2.93
N LEU A 22 -6.57 -8.68 2.51
CA LEU A 22 -7.84 -8.87 3.23
C LEU A 22 -7.63 -9.47 4.63
N ALA A 23 -6.70 -10.40 4.77
CA ALA A 23 -6.53 -11.18 6.00
C ALA A 23 -6.03 -10.36 7.20
N ASP A 24 -5.13 -9.40 6.98
CA ASP A 24 -4.39 -8.70 8.03
C ASP A 24 -4.22 -7.20 7.75
N GLY A 25 -4.70 -6.70 6.61
CA GLY A 25 -4.62 -5.29 6.24
C GLY A 25 -3.23 -4.84 5.79
N VAL A 26 -2.23 -5.72 5.65
CA VAL A 26 -0.89 -5.29 5.23
C VAL A 26 -0.92 -4.67 3.83
N VAL A 27 -0.05 -3.70 3.58
CA VAL A 27 0.07 -3.09 2.25
C VAL A 27 0.75 -4.07 1.30
N ILE A 28 0.11 -4.32 0.16
CA ILE A 28 0.59 -5.26 -0.86
C ILE A 28 0.59 -4.61 -2.24
N HIS A 29 1.47 -5.09 -3.10
CA HIS A 29 1.72 -4.58 -4.43
C HIS A 29 1.59 -5.70 -5.46
N ARG A 30 1.07 -5.38 -6.65
CA ARG A 30 0.93 -6.34 -7.74
C ARG A 30 2.28 -6.57 -8.42
N THR A 31 2.68 -7.83 -8.60
CA THR A 31 3.91 -8.21 -9.31
C THR A 31 3.64 -8.36 -10.81
N SER A 32 4.70 -8.45 -11.63
CA SER A 32 4.59 -8.65 -13.08
C SER A 32 3.96 -9.99 -13.46
N GLU A 33 4.02 -10.98 -12.56
CA GLU A 33 3.39 -12.30 -12.70
C GLU A 33 1.91 -12.28 -12.31
N GLY A 34 1.37 -11.11 -11.95
CA GLY A 34 0.00 -10.99 -11.46
C GLY A 34 -0.18 -11.72 -10.12
N GLN A 35 0.82 -11.66 -9.24
CA GLN A 35 0.70 -12.11 -7.84
C GLN A 35 0.74 -10.90 -6.90
N TRP A 36 0.56 -11.12 -5.61
CA TRP A 36 0.63 -10.09 -4.57
C TRP A 36 1.91 -10.25 -3.74
N SER A 37 2.60 -9.14 -3.48
CA SER A 37 3.81 -9.10 -2.67
C SER A 37 3.77 -7.95 -1.68
N GLU A 38 4.31 -8.14 -0.49
CA GLU A 38 4.52 -7.06 0.50
C GLU A 38 5.68 -6.14 0.09
N ASN A 39 6.58 -6.63 -0.76
CA ASN A 39 7.78 -5.89 -1.16
C ASN A 39 7.50 -4.96 -2.34
N LEU A 40 7.45 -3.65 -2.09
CA LEU A 40 7.30 -2.62 -3.12
C LEU A 40 8.39 -2.71 -4.20
N ALA A 41 9.63 -3.10 -3.84
CA ALA A 41 10.72 -3.20 -4.82
C ALA A 41 10.48 -4.26 -5.89
N GLY A 42 9.63 -5.27 -5.61
CA GLY A 42 9.23 -6.31 -6.56
C GLY A 42 7.91 -6.02 -7.27
N ALA A 43 7.33 -4.84 -7.09
CA ALA A 43 6.10 -4.44 -7.75
C ALA A 43 6.31 -4.25 -9.26
N GLN A 44 5.27 -4.55 -10.05
CA GLN A 44 5.25 -4.23 -11.47
C GLN A 44 5.21 -2.72 -11.65
N ILE A 45 6.26 -2.16 -12.23
CA ILE A 45 6.30 -0.76 -12.65
C ILE A 45 5.60 -0.65 -14.01
N LEU A 46 4.58 0.20 -14.07
CA LEU A 46 3.73 0.43 -15.23
C LEU A 46 4.01 1.86 -15.74
N LEU A 47 4.17 1.99 -17.06
CA LEU A 47 4.60 3.24 -17.69
C LEU A 47 3.53 3.84 -18.60
N THR A 48 2.50 3.07 -18.94
CA THR A 48 1.38 3.52 -19.77
C THR A 48 0.03 3.40 -19.05
N ALA A 49 -0.92 4.26 -19.41
CA ALA A 49 -2.26 4.26 -18.81
C ALA A 49 -3.01 2.94 -19.10
N ASP A 50 -2.80 2.36 -20.28
CA ASP A 50 -3.46 1.12 -20.70
C ASP A 50 -2.94 -0.08 -19.89
N GLU A 51 -1.62 -0.18 -19.69
CA GLU A 51 -1.03 -1.20 -18.79
C GLU A 51 -1.57 -1.05 -17.37
N ALA A 52 -1.64 0.18 -16.86
CA ALA A 52 -2.13 0.44 -15.52
C ALA A 52 -3.62 0.13 -15.35
N LEU A 53 -4.45 0.42 -16.36
CA LEU A 53 -5.87 0.05 -16.36
C LEU A 53 -6.07 -1.47 -16.43
N ALA A 54 -5.28 -2.16 -17.26
CA ALA A 54 -5.34 -3.62 -17.37
C ALA A 54 -4.94 -4.30 -16.04
N ALA A 55 -3.82 -3.87 -15.45
CA ALA A 55 -3.35 -4.38 -14.17
C ALA A 55 -4.33 -4.07 -13.03
N LEU A 56 -4.92 -2.86 -13.00
CA LEU A 56 -5.94 -2.49 -12.01
C LEU A 56 -7.18 -3.37 -12.13
N LYS A 57 -7.67 -3.63 -13.36
CA LYS A 57 -8.84 -4.47 -13.58
C LYS A 57 -8.59 -5.91 -13.12
N ALA A 58 -7.41 -6.46 -13.39
CA ALA A 58 -7.02 -7.79 -12.90
C ALA A 58 -6.97 -7.81 -11.35
N ALA A 59 -6.36 -6.80 -10.75
CA ALA A 59 -6.31 -6.66 -9.29
C ALA A 59 -7.69 -6.54 -8.64
N GLN A 60 -8.63 -5.83 -9.27
CA GLN A 60 -10.01 -5.70 -8.79
C GLN A 60 -10.79 -7.02 -8.82
N ALA A 61 -10.40 -7.98 -9.65
CA ALA A 61 -10.99 -9.32 -9.67
C ALA A 61 -10.52 -10.20 -8.48
N ASP A 62 -9.38 -9.87 -7.87
CA ASP A 62 -8.77 -10.62 -6.76
C ASP A 62 -9.30 -10.17 -5.38
N GLY A 63 -10.57 -9.78 -5.28
CA GLY A 63 -11.17 -9.17 -4.08
C GLY A 63 -11.18 -10.04 -2.81
N LEU A 64 -10.91 -11.34 -2.94
CA LEU A 64 -10.74 -12.27 -1.81
C LEU A 64 -9.34 -12.20 -1.17
N ILE A 65 -8.38 -11.57 -1.85
CA ILE A 65 -7.00 -11.42 -1.38
C ILE A 65 -6.68 -9.95 -1.13
N ALA A 66 -7.10 -9.08 -2.05
CA ALA A 66 -6.71 -7.67 -2.07
C ALA A 66 -7.92 -6.75 -2.07
N VAL A 67 -7.97 -5.86 -1.08
CA VAL A 67 -9.05 -4.91 -0.87
C VAL A 67 -8.64 -3.52 -1.36
N GLY A 68 -9.53 -2.87 -2.10
CA GLY A 68 -9.37 -1.51 -2.57
C GLY A 68 -8.13 -1.26 -3.42
N PRO A 69 -7.81 -2.10 -4.44
CA PRO A 69 -6.66 -1.87 -5.30
C PRO A 69 -6.77 -0.53 -6.04
N TYR A 70 -5.66 0.19 -6.13
CA TYR A 70 -5.56 1.47 -6.83
C TYR A 70 -4.16 1.69 -7.44
N VAL A 71 -4.07 2.69 -8.33
CA VAL A 71 -2.82 3.09 -9.00
C VAL A 71 -2.06 4.07 -8.10
N ALA A 72 -0.86 3.68 -7.67
CA ALA A 72 0.02 4.50 -6.83
C ALA A 72 1.24 4.99 -7.62
N ARG A 73 1.59 6.26 -7.43
CA ARG A 73 2.79 6.85 -8.02
C ARG A 73 4.04 6.34 -7.31
N VAL A 74 5.06 6.00 -8.09
CA VAL A 74 6.38 5.63 -7.58
C VAL A 74 7.47 6.43 -8.25
N GLU A 75 8.59 6.55 -7.56
CA GLU A 75 9.86 6.97 -8.16
C GLU A 75 10.61 5.70 -8.61
N ALA A 76 11.21 5.74 -9.81
CA ALA A 76 12.06 4.67 -10.35
C ALA A 76 13.46 5.28 -10.58
N THR A 77 14.57 4.69 -10.14
CA THR A 77 15.23 3.48 -10.67
C THR A 77 16.27 2.89 -9.67
N PRO A 78 16.58 1.56 -9.68
CA PRO A 78 15.98 0.44 -10.41
C PRO A 78 14.82 -0.25 -9.68
N THR A 79 14.58 0.08 -8.42
CA THR A 79 13.50 -0.47 -7.59
C THR A 79 12.46 0.60 -7.31
N ALA A 80 11.18 0.22 -7.27
CA ALA A 80 10.10 1.16 -6.99
C ALA A 80 10.23 1.72 -5.56
N LYS A 81 10.15 3.05 -5.44
CA LYS A 81 10.08 3.77 -4.18
C LYS A 81 8.78 4.58 -4.09
N PRO A 82 8.23 4.81 -2.88
CA PRO A 82 7.00 5.58 -2.74
C PRO A 82 7.14 6.98 -3.36
N GLY A 83 6.26 7.34 -4.30
CA GLY A 83 6.36 8.60 -5.04
C GLY A 83 5.63 9.79 -4.42
N ASN A 84 5.04 9.62 -3.23
CA ASN A 84 4.44 10.69 -2.46
C ASN A 84 4.39 10.33 -0.96
N LEU A 85 4.04 11.30 -0.11
CA LEU A 85 3.99 11.13 1.34
C LEU A 85 2.98 10.05 1.79
N ARG A 86 1.82 9.95 1.13
CA ARG A 86 0.81 8.94 1.48
C ARG A 86 1.37 7.53 1.31
N GLU A 87 2.01 7.26 0.18
CA GLU A 87 2.59 5.94 -0.08
C GLU A 87 3.79 5.68 0.84
N LYS A 88 4.56 6.71 1.21
CA LYS A 88 5.63 6.57 2.21
C LYS A 88 5.09 6.11 3.56
N ILE A 89 4.05 6.77 4.08
CA ILE A 89 3.39 6.39 5.34
C ILE A 89 2.79 4.97 5.24
N ARG A 90 2.22 4.61 4.08
CA ARG A 90 1.69 3.25 3.88
C ARG A 90 2.77 2.16 3.95
N THR A 91 3.97 2.44 3.44
CA THR A 91 5.08 1.49 3.47
C THR A 91 5.77 1.44 4.83
N GLU A 92 5.96 2.58 5.49
CA GLU A 92 6.68 2.67 6.77
C GLU A 92 5.80 2.36 7.99
N GLY A 93 4.48 2.54 7.85
CA GLY A 93 3.52 2.39 8.94
C GLY A 93 3.12 3.71 9.60
N PRO A 94 2.46 3.64 10.77
CA PRO A 94 1.97 4.81 11.48
C PRO A 94 3.08 5.82 11.79
N THR A 95 2.76 7.12 11.67
CA THR A 95 3.69 8.21 11.99
C THR A 95 3.68 8.62 13.47
N PHE A 96 3.09 7.79 14.32
CA PHE A 96 3.02 7.99 15.77
C PHE A 96 3.39 6.69 16.47
N PRO A 97 3.98 6.76 17.69
CA PRO A 97 4.32 5.56 18.44
C PRO A 97 3.07 4.73 18.74
N LEU A 98 3.11 3.46 18.40
CA LEU A 98 2.09 2.51 18.80
C LEU A 98 2.31 2.09 20.26
N PRO A 99 1.25 1.66 20.98
CA PRO A 99 1.41 1.07 22.31
C PRO A 99 2.40 -0.11 22.35
N SER A 100 2.57 -0.82 21.23
CA SER A 100 3.56 -1.89 21.06
C SER A 100 5.01 -1.41 20.98
N ASP A 101 5.22 -0.13 20.67
CA ASP A 101 6.56 0.46 20.53
C ASP A 101 7.08 0.96 21.88
N ALA A 102 6.21 1.05 22.89
CA ALA A 102 6.57 1.45 24.24
C ALA A 102 7.25 0.27 24.98
N PRO A 103 8.37 0.50 25.71
CA PRO A 103 9.03 -0.53 26.50
C PRO A 103 8.18 -1.03 27.67
N VAL A 104 7.13 -0.29 28.05
CA VAL A 104 6.18 -0.64 29.10
C VAL A 104 4.77 -0.33 28.59
N ALA A 105 3.86 -1.30 28.70
CA ALA A 105 2.46 -1.10 28.31
C ALA A 105 1.86 0.08 29.07
N TYR A 106 1.14 0.97 28.38
CA TYR A 106 0.39 2.04 29.03
C TYR A 106 -0.76 1.44 29.83
N LEU A 107 -0.57 1.33 31.16
CA LEU A 107 -1.60 0.94 32.11
C LEU A 107 -2.10 2.23 32.81
N PRO A 108 -3.29 2.76 32.45
CA PRO A 108 -3.77 4.06 32.93
C PRO A 108 -3.90 4.20 34.46
N ASN A 109 -3.84 3.09 35.21
CA ASN A 109 -3.96 3.07 36.67
C ASN A 109 -2.63 2.92 37.44
N GLU A 110 -1.47 2.95 36.77
CA GLU A 110 -0.14 2.87 37.42
C GLU A 110 0.65 4.17 37.40
N VAL A 111 -0.04 5.32 37.44
CA VAL A 111 0.60 6.62 37.68
C VAL A 111 1.18 6.62 39.11
N GLY A 112 2.43 6.16 39.27
CA GLY A 112 3.17 6.29 40.53
C GLY A 112 4.07 5.14 40.98
N LYS A 113 4.18 4.01 40.25
CA LYS A 113 5.13 2.96 40.63
C LYS A 113 6.36 2.95 39.72
N VAL A 114 7.39 3.67 40.15
CA VAL A 114 8.76 3.41 39.72
C VAL A 114 9.20 2.07 40.34
N ALA A 115 9.58 1.11 39.50
CA ALA A 115 10.17 -0.14 39.95
C ALA A 115 11.51 0.17 40.65
N ALA A 116 11.66 -0.35 41.86
CA ALA A 116 12.89 -0.29 42.66
C ALA A 116 13.95 -1.27 42.14
#